data_AF-A0A7V1TTJ3-F1
#
_entry.id   AF-A0A7V1TTJ3-F1
#
_cell.length_a   1.000
_cell.length_b   1.000
_cell.length_c   1.000
_cell.angle_alpha   90.00
_cell.angle_beta   90.00
_cell.angle_gamma   90.00
#
_symmetry.space_group_name_H-M   'P 1'
#
loop_
_entity.id
_entity.type
_entity.pdbx_description
1 polymer ?
#
loop_
_entity_poly.entity_id
_entity_poly.type
_entity_poly.pdbx_seq_one_letter_code
_entity_poly.pdbx_strand_id
1 'polypeptide(L)'
;MYNQQSKKHILLTVAIIALVIFNGLQLYGIVTDSPIKSVAKGKNNADTTHVPIQINVLNGCGIAGVGNTMTTFCRQAGYDVVEMGNYKSFDVVESMVIDRSGKLDDARRLAKLLGIAQNNVIQQFSNDHLVSASIVIGKDYKNLIPWQK
;
A
#
# COMPACT_ATOMS: atom_id res chain seq x y z
N MET A 1 7.95 19.26 -62.93
CA MET A 1 8.16 18.08 -62.09
C MET A 1 9.07 18.34 -60.87
N TYR A 2 10.11 19.19 -60.96
CA TYR A 2 11.01 19.56 -59.84
C TYR A 2 10.30 20.17 -58.59
N ASN A 3 9.31 21.04 -58.80
CA ASN A 3 8.62 21.75 -57.71
C ASN A 3 7.76 20.82 -56.82
N GLN A 4 7.26 19.71 -57.36
CA GLN A 4 6.41 18.78 -56.62
C GLN A 4 7.24 17.84 -55.73
N GLN A 5 8.46 17.50 -56.16
CA GLN A 5 9.39 16.67 -55.40
C GLN A 5 10.00 17.45 -54.23
N SER A 6 10.39 18.72 -54.46
CA SER A 6 10.86 19.63 -53.39
C SER A 6 9.82 19.83 -52.29
N LYS A 7 8.55 20.07 -52.65
CA LYS A 7 7.44 20.18 -51.68
C LYS A 7 7.24 18.90 -50.85
N LYS A 8 7.39 17.71 -51.46
CA LYS A 8 7.29 16.43 -50.75
C LYS A 8 8.44 16.24 -49.75
N HIS A 9 9.67 16.62 -50.10
CA HIS A 9 10.80 16.55 -49.17
C HIS A 9 10.64 17.52 -47.99
N ILE A 10 10.18 18.75 -48.24
CA ILE A 10 9.91 19.72 -47.18
C ILE A 10 8.83 19.20 -46.23
N LEU A 11 7.75 18.62 -46.77
CA LEU A 11 6.63 18.10 -45.98
C LEU A 11 7.05 16.88 -45.15
N LEU A 12 7.90 16.01 -45.69
CA LEU A 12 8.50 14.89 -44.97
C LEU A 12 9.38 15.37 -43.80
N THR A 13 10.23 16.37 -44.03
CA THR A 13 11.11 16.91 -42.98
C THR A 13 10.31 17.54 -41.84
N VAL A 14 9.27 18.32 -42.16
CA VAL A 14 8.39 18.92 -41.15
C VAL A 14 7.67 17.83 -40.34
N ALA A 15 7.20 16.77 -41.00
CA ALA A 15 6.53 15.65 -40.33
C ALA A 15 7.48 14.91 -39.36
N ILE A 16 8.75 14.68 -39.75
CA ILE A 16 9.75 14.04 -38.88
C ILE A 16 10.04 14.90 -37.66
N ILE A 17 10.22 16.21 -37.83
CA ILE A 17 10.49 17.15 -36.73
C ILE A 17 9.31 17.16 -35.75
N ALA A 18 8.08 17.22 -36.24
CA ALA A 18 6.88 17.18 -35.40
C ALA A 18 6.79 15.87 -34.59
N LEU A 19 7.17 14.74 -35.19
CA LEU A 19 7.15 13.43 -34.53
C LEU A 19 8.21 13.34 -33.42
N VAL A 20 9.41 13.89 -33.64
CA VAL A 20 10.46 13.97 -32.61
C VAL A 20 10.02 14.83 -31.43
N ILE A 21 9.41 15.99 -31.70
CA ILE A 21 8.89 16.89 -30.65
C ILE A 21 7.78 16.18 -29.85
N PHE A 22 6.84 15.53 -30.53
CA PHE A 22 5.74 14.81 -29.87
C PHE A 22 6.24 13.69 -28.96
N ASN A 23 7.20 12.88 -29.42
CA ASN A 23 7.81 11.84 -28.58
C ASN A 23 8.61 12.43 -27.41
N GLY A 24 9.31 13.55 -27.60
CA GLY A 24 10.01 14.25 -26.53
C GLY A 24 9.07 14.82 -25.46
N LEU A 25 7.91 15.35 -25.86
CA LEU A 25 6.90 15.86 -24.93
C LEU A 25 6.28 14.76 -24.06
N GLN A 26 6.07 13.56 -24.61
CA GLN A 26 5.57 12.43 -23.81
C GLN A 26 6.59 11.94 -22.76
N LEU A 27 7.89 12.07 -23.05
CA LEU A 27 8.95 11.75 -22.10
C LEU A 27 9.16 12.82 -21.02
N TYR A 28 8.82 14.09 -21.29
CA TYR A 28 8.92 15.17 -20.32
C TYR A 28 8.08 14.89 -19.07
N GLY A 29 6.86 14.36 -19.24
CA GLY A 29 5.98 14.00 -18.13
C GLY A 29 6.58 12.94 -17.21
N ILE A 30 7.30 11.95 -17.74
CA ILE A 30 7.89 10.85 -16.96
C ILE A 30 9.11 11.33 -16.15
N VAL A 31 9.88 12.29 -16.67
CA VAL A 31 11.11 12.77 -16.01
C VAL A 31 10.82 13.84 -14.95
N THR A 32 9.76 14.63 -15.11
CA THR A 32 9.38 15.65 -14.11
C THR A 32 8.43 15.12 -13.03
N ASP A 33 7.69 14.03 -13.29
CA ASP A 33 6.82 13.40 -12.30
C ASP A 33 7.64 12.48 -11.40
N SER A 34 8.55 13.08 -10.64
CA SER A 34 9.28 12.40 -9.58
C SER A 34 8.30 12.06 -8.44
N PRO A 35 8.05 10.79 -8.10
CA PRO A 35 7.13 10.40 -7.03
C PRO A 35 7.77 10.55 -5.63
N ILE A 36 8.73 11.46 -5.47
CA ILE A 36 9.41 11.70 -4.20
C ILE A 36 8.99 13.06 -3.64
N LYS A 37 7.73 13.14 -3.20
CA LYS A 37 7.37 14.02 -2.08
C LYS A 37 7.36 13.19 -0.81
N SER A 38 8.55 12.90 -0.31
CA SER A 38 8.76 12.54 1.09
C SER A 38 8.38 13.76 1.95
N VAL A 39 7.12 13.80 2.41
CA VAL A 39 6.66 14.81 3.37
C VAL A 39 7.15 14.40 4.75
N ALA A 40 8.35 14.86 5.08
CA ALA A 40 8.71 15.08 6.47
C ALA A 40 7.90 16.29 6.99
N LYS A 41 6.93 16.01 7.87
CA LYS A 41 6.50 16.83 9.01
C LYS A 41 5.91 18.22 8.71
N GLY A 42 4.58 18.33 8.72
CA GLY A 42 3.85 19.59 8.79
C GLY A 42 2.41 19.40 9.26
N LYS A 43 2.15 19.67 10.53
CA LYS A 43 0.82 19.72 11.14
C LYS A 43 0.09 20.95 10.60
N ASN A 44 -0.85 20.81 9.65
CA ASN A 44 -1.86 21.81 9.30
C ASN A 44 -3.06 21.12 8.61
N ASN A 45 -4.26 21.56 8.98
CA ASN A 45 -5.56 20.98 8.61
C ASN A 45 -5.91 21.20 7.12
N ALA A 46 -6.73 20.29 6.58
CA ALA A 46 -7.34 20.26 5.23
C ALA A 46 -6.46 19.70 4.11
N ASP A 47 -6.14 18.40 4.19
CA ASP A 47 -5.79 17.57 3.02
C ASP A 47 -6.75 16.38 3.01
N THR A 48 -7.77 16.44 2.15
CA THR A 48 -8.91 15.50 2.11
C THR A 48 -8.60 14.18 1.41
N THR A 49 -7.34 13.80 1.28
CA THR A 49 -6.92 12.48 0.80
C THR A 49 -6.15 11.73 1.89
N HIS A 50 -6.82 11.46 3.02
CA HIS A 50 -6.31 10.46 3.96
C HIS A 50 -6.35 9.10 3.26
N VAL A 51 -5.25 8.72 2.61
CA VAL A 51 -5.09 7.40 2.02
C VAL A 51 -5.03 6.40 3.18
N PRO A 52 -6.03 5.51 3.33
CA PRO A 52 -6.05 4.57 4.44
C PRO A 52 -4.87 3.61 4.33
N ILE A 53 -4.30 3.24 5.48
CA ILE A 53 -3.22 2.26 5.53
C ILE A 53 -3.79 0.91 5.11
N GLN A 54 -3.26 0.36 4.02
CA GLN A 54 -3.65 -0.95 3.49
C GLN A 54 -3.01 -2.08 4.29
N ILE A 55 -3.82 -3.04 4.73
CA ILE A 55 -3.40 -4.16 5.57
C ILE A 55 -4.01 -5.49 5.13
N ASN A 56 -3.35 -6.57 5.53
CA ASN A 56 -3.90 -7.93 5.45
C ASN A 56 -4.33 -8.44 6.82
N VAL A 57 -5.35 -9.30 6.85
CA VAL A 57 -5.83 -10.01 8.04
C VAL A 57 -5.72 -11.51 7.82
N LEU A 58 -4.86 -12.18 8.58
CA LEU A 58 -4.52 -13.59 8.39
C LEU A 58 -4.91 -14.41 9.64
N ASN A 59 -5.74 -15.43 9.46
CA ASN A 59 -6.13 -16.35 10.51
C ASN A 59 -5.03 -17.39 10.78
N GLY A 60 -4.35 -17.28 11.91
CA GLY A 60 -3.32 -18.20 12.36
C GLY A 60 -3.74 -19.14 13.48
N CYS A 61 -5.00 -19.13 13.92
CA CYS A 61 -5.48 -19.96 15.02
C CYS A 61 -6.52 -21.02 14.62
N GLY A 62 -7.00 -20.98 13.36
CA GLY A 62 -7.91 -21.99 12.80
C GLY A 62 -9.37 -21.86 13.24
N ILE A 63 -9.72 -20.81 13.99
CA ILE A 63 -11.10 -20.56 14.41
C ILE A 63 -11.86 -19.86 13.29
N ALA A 64 -13.03 -20.40 12.92
CA ALA A 64 -13.87 -19.79 11.90
C ALA A 64 -14.39 -18.41 12.34
N GLY A 65 -14.42 -17.45 11.41
CA GLY A 65 -14.99 -16.12 11.64
C GLY A 65 -14.07 -15.09 12.31
N VAL A 66 -12.93 -15.48 12.88
CA VAL A 66 -12.03 -14.51 13.57
C VAL A 66 -11.48 -13.44 12.62
N GLY A 67 -11.15 -13.83 11.39
CA GLY A 67 -10.71 -12.89 10.35
C GLY A 67 -11.79 -11.86 10.01
N ASN A 68 -13.06 -12.27 9.98
CA ASN A 68 -14.18 -11.38 9.65
C ASN A 68 -14.40 -10.32 10.74
N THR A 69 -14.38 -10.73 12.01
CA THR A 69 -14.48 -9.82 13.15
C THR A 69 -13.32 -8.83 13.17
N MET A 70 -12.09 -9.32 13.00
CA MET A 70 -10.90 -8.46 12.94
C MET A 70 -10.96 -7.47 11.77
N THR A 71 -11.34 -7.95 10.58
CA THR A 71 -11.51 -7.12 9.38
C THR A 71 -12.53 -6.00 9.61
N THR A 72 -13.68 -6.34 10.19
CA THR A 72 -14.73 -5.37 10.51
C THR A 72 -14.21 -4.30 11.48
N PHE A 73 -13.51 -4.70 12.54
CA PHE A 73 -12.92 -3.78 13.50
C PHE A 73 -11.88 -2.85 12.86
N CYS A 74 -10.96 -3.40 12.06
CA CYS A 74 -9.91 -2.61 11.40
C CYS A 74 -10.49 -1.57 10.42
N ARG A 75 -11.52 -1.95 9.65
CA ARG A 75 -12.22 -1.04 8.74
C ARG A 75 -12.92 0.09 9.50
N GLN A 76 -13.58 -0.22 10.62
CA GLN A 76 -14.18 0.79 11.49
C GLN A 76 -13.14 1.76 12.08
N ALA A 77 -11.91 1.28 12.28
CA ALA A 77 -10.78 2.09 12.75
C ALA A 77 -10.04 2.87 11.64
N GLY A 78 -10.52 2.84 10.39
CA GLY A 78 -9.96 3.61 9.29
C GLY A 78 -8.82 2.95 8.52
N TYR A 79 -8.61 1.65 8.71
CA TYR A 79 -7.68 0.86 7.90
C TYR A 79 -8.38 0.25 6.69
N ASP A 80 -7.67 0.15 5.58
CA ASP A 80 -8.16 -0.55 4.40
C ASP A 80 -7.70 -2.00 4.42
N VAL A 81 -8.63 -2.93 4.60
CA VAL A 81 -8.31 -4.36 4.60
C VAL A 81 -8.42 -4.87 3.18
N VAL A 82 -7.25 -5.07 2.56
CA VAL A 82 -7.10 -5.51 1.16
C VAL A 82 -7.36 -6.99 1.03
N GLU A 83 -6.83 -7.79 1.97
CA GLU A 83 -6.98 -9.25 1.96
C GLU A 83 -7.34 -9.77 3.34
N MET A 84 -8.29 -10.71 3.38
CA MET A 84 -8.58 -11.55 4.53
C MET A 84 -8.37 -13.01 4.12
N GLY A 85 -7.52 -13.74 4.85
CA GLY A 85 -7.15 -15.10 4.49
C GLY A 85 -6.67 -15.93 5.68
N ASN A 86 -6.07 -17.08 5.37
CA ASN A 86 -5.42 -17.94 6.35
C ASN A 86 -3.92 -17.65 6.41
N TYR A 87 -3.34 -17.77 7.59
CA TYR A 87 -1.90 -17.79 7.73
C TYR A 87 -1.34 -19.15 7.29
N LYS A 88 -0.03 -19.23 7.08
CA LYS A 88 0.68 -20.46 6.66
C LYS A 88 0.50 -21.65 7.63
N SER A 89 0.07 -21.40 8.86
CA SER A 89 -0.18 -22.41 9.89
C SER A 89 -1.31 -21.96 10.83
N PHE A 90 -1.99 -22.91 11.45
CA PHE A 90 -3.03 -22.65 12.47
C PHE A 90 -2.54 -22.75 13.93
N ASP A 91 -1.23 -22.90 14.12
CA ASP A 91 -0.61 -23.04 15.45
C ASP A 91 -0.01 -21.76 16.01
N VAL A 92 -0.42 -20.60 15.48
CA VAL A 92 0.04 -19.31 16.00
C VAL A 92 -0.53 -19.11 17.41
N VAL A 93 0.34 -19.14 18.41
CA VAL A 93 -0.06 -18.99 19.82
C VAL A 93 -0.47 -17.56 20.13
N GLU A 94 0.40 -16.60 19.78
CA GLU A 94 0.20 -15.18 20.03
C GLU A 94 0.00 -14.39 18.75
N SER A 95 -0.93 -13.44 18.80
CA SER A 95 -1.22 -12.55 17.69
C SER A 95 -0.05 -11.59 17.46
N MET A 96 0.21 -11.26 16.20
CA MET A 96 1.34 -10.41 15.81
C MET A 96 0.98 -9.48 14.65
N VAL A 97 1.77 -8.41 14.54
CA VAL A 97 1.73 -7.51 13.38
C VAL A 97 3.05 -7.62 12.63
N ILE A 98 2.97 -7.83 11.33
CA ILE A 98 4.11 -7.89 10.42
C ILE A 98 4.16 -6.57 9.64
N ASP A 99 5.18 -5.75 9.86
CA ASP A 99 5.48 -4.59 9.01
C ASP A 99 6.04 -5.09 7.67
N ARG A 100 5.36 -4.73 6.58
CA ARG A 100 5.74 -5.04 5.19
C ARG A 100 6.37 -3.85 4.47
N SER A 101 6.18 -2.63 5.00
CA SER A 101 6.54 -1.37 4.35
C SER A 101 7.87 -0.76 4.82
N GLY A 102 8.43 -1.25 5.93
CA GLY A 102 9.59 -0.65 6.56
C GLY A 102 9.24 0.41 7.61
N LYS A 103 7.95 0.79 7.73
CA LYS A 103 7.45 1.81 8.65
C LYS A 103 7.01 1.16 9.97
N LEU A 104 7.98 0.74 10.76
CA LEU A 104 7.73 0.02 12.01
C LEU A 104 6.81 0.77 12.99
N ASP A 105 6.83 2.11 12.99
CA ASP A 105 5.97 2.93 13.84
C ASP A 105 4.48 2.83 13.46
N ASP A 106 4.16 2.64 12.18
CA ASP A 106 2.78 2.39 11.74
C ASP A 106 2.30 1.01 12.22
N ALA A 107 3.15 0.00 12.11
CA ALA A 107 2.85 -1.34 12.62
C ALA A 107 2.67 -1.36 14.14
N ARG A 108 3.48 -0.60 14.88
CA ARG A 108 3.33 -0.44 16.35
C ARG A 108 2.03 0.27 16.73
N ARG A 109 1.62 1.30 15.98
CA ARG A 109 0.33 1.96 16.15
C ARG A 109 -0.82 0.98 15.95
N LEU A 110 -0.76 0.16 14.89
CA LEU A 110 -1.73 -0.88 14.63
C LEU A 110 -1.77 -1.92 15.76
N ALA A 111 -0.61 -2.42 16.22
CA ALA A 111 -0.54 -3.36 17.33
C ALA A 111 -1.17 -2.80 18.61
N LYS A 112 -0.89 -1.53 18.93
CA LYS A 112 -1.50 -0.83 20.07
C LYS A 112 -3.02 -0.75 19.96
N LEU A 113 -3.54 -0.43 18.78
CA LEU A 113 -4.98 -0.38 18.50
C LEU A 113 -5.67 -1.74 18.70
N LEU A 114 -4.96 -2.84 18.45
CA LEU A 114 -5.50 -4.20 18.54
C LEU A 114 -5.32 -4.83 19.93
N GLY A 115 -4.50 -4.23 20.80
CA GLY A 115 -4.11 -4.81 22.08
C GLY A 115 -3.01 -5.87 21.94
N ILE A 116 -2.29 -5.88 20.82
CA ILE A 116 -1.14 -6.76 20.58
C ILE A 116 0.10 -6.17 21.25
N ALA A 117 0.84 -7.02 21.96
CA ALA A 117 2.05 -6.62 22.65
C ALA A 117 3.12 -6.12 21.67
N GLN A 118 3.88 -5.09 22.05
CA GLN A 118 4.81 -4.40 21.15
C GLN A 118 6.01 -5.26 20.74
N ASN A 119 6.34 -6.29 21.54
CA ASN A 119 7.31 -7.33 21.20
C ASN A 119 6.81 -8.27 20.09
N ASN A 120 5.50 -8.33 19.83
CA ASN A 120 4.88 -9.11 18.76
C ASN A 120 4.67 -8.27 17.50
N VAL A 121 5.50 -7.24 17.32
CA VAL A 121 5.61 -6.49 16.06
C VAL A 121 6.93 -6.87 15.41
N ILE A 122 6.85 -7.53 14.26
CA ILE A 122 8.01 -7.98 13.50
C ILE A 122 8.10 -7.26 12.17
N GLN A 123 9.30 -7.09 11.66
CA GLN A 123 9.53 -6.49 10.34
C GLN A 123 9.93 -7.57 9.35
N GLN A 124 9.17 -7.70 8.26
CA GLN A 124 9.47 -8.62 7.18
C GLN A 124 9.09 -7.96 5.86
N PHE A 125 10.09 -7.53 5.11
CA PHE A 125 9.86 -6.93 3.80
C PHE A 125 9.25 -7.94 2.84
N SER A 126 8.34 -7.46 2.00
CA SER A 126 7.71 -8.24 0.94
C SER A 126 7.93 -7.52 -0.38
N ASN A 127 8.46 -8.24 -1.38
CA ASN A 127 8.64 -7.69 -2.73
C ASN A 127 7.31 -7.50 -3.49
N ASP A 128 6.19 -8.04 -2.99
CA ASP A 128 4.87 -7.95 -3.64
C ASP A 128 4.03 -6.72 -3.22
N HIS A 129 4.65 -5.76 -2.52
CA HIS A 129 4.36 -4.31 -2.43
C HIS A 129 2.94 -3.72 -2.40
N LEU A 130 1.85 -4.45 -2.13
CA LEU A 130 0.52 -3.82 -2.07
C LEU A 130 0.06 -3.39 -0.67
N VAL A 131 0.61 -3.97 0.41
CA VAL A 131 0.16 -3.66 1.79
C VAL A 131 1.26 -3.16 2.70
N SER A 132 0.87 -2.31 3.65
CA SER A 132 1.81 -1.73 4.62
C SER A 132 2.09 -2.68 5.79
N ALA A 133 1.10 -3.47 6.20
CA ALA A 133 1.24 -4.42 7.30
C ALA A 133 0.33 -5.66 7.13
N SER A 134 0.62 -6.73 7.86
CA SER A 134 -0.25 -7.89 7.98
C SER A 134 -0.51 -8.20 9.45
N ILE A 135 -1.77 -8.39 9.81
CA ILE A 135 -2.18 -8.89 11.13
C ILE A 135 -2.24 -10.40 11.03
N VAL A 136 -1.59 -11.11 11.95
CA VAL A 136 -1.75 -12.56 12.12
C VAL A 136 -2.46 -12.79 13.45
N ILE A 137 -3.63 -13.42 13.39
CA ILE A 137 -4.48 -13.69 14.54
C ILE A 137 -4.07 -15.02 15.17
N GLY A 138 -3.60 -14.99 16.40
CA GLY A 138 -3.21 -16.15 17.21
C GLY A 138 -4.34 -16.72 18.06
N LYS A 139 -4.02 -17.79 18.80
CA LYS A 139 -4.94 -18.47 19.73
C LYS A 139 -5.36 -17.56 20.90
N ASP A 140 -4.60 -16.51 21.16
CA ASP A 140 -4.88 -15.43 22.11
C ASP A 140 -5.93 -14.41 21.64
N TYR A 141 -6.58 -14.59 20.47
CA TYR A 141 -7.50 -13.59 19.88
C TYR A 141 -8.58 -13.05 20.83
N LYS A 142 -9.04 -13.86 21.80
CA LYS A 142 -10.03 -13.44 22.81
C LYS A 142 -9.53 -12.32 23.73
N ASN A 143 -8.22 -12.18 23.86
CA ASN A 143 -7.59 -11.12 24.64
C ASN A 143 -7.40 -9.82 23.84
N LEU A 144 -7.68 -9.83 22.55
CA LEU A 144 -7.56 -8.65 21.69
C LEU A 144 -8.79 -7.75 21.84
N ILE A 145 -8.58 -6.46 21.61
CA ILE A 145 -9.60 -5.41 21.75
C ILE A 145 -10.93 -5.71 21.02
N PRO A 146 -10.95 -6.30 19.80
CA PRO A 146 -12.22 -6.58 19.11
C PRO A 146 -13.15 -7.57 19.85
N TRP A 147 -12.64 -8.34 20.82
CA TRP A 147 -13.39 -9.33 21.60
C TRP A 147 -13.58 -8.98 23.08
N GLN A 148 -13.04 -7.87 23.56
CA GLN A 148 -13.16 -7.45 24.97
C GLN A 148 -14.39 -6.55 25.24
N LYS A 149 -15.48 -6.77 24.52
CA LYS A 149 -16.73 -6.01 24.71
C LYS A 149 -17.59 -6.58 25.84
#